data_AF-A0A816FZG2-F1
#
_entry.id   AF-A0A816FZG2-F1
#
_cell.length_a   1.000
_cell.length_b   1.000
_cell.length_c   1.000
_cell.angle_alpha   90.00
_cell.angle_beta   90.00
_cell.angle_gamma   90.00
#
_symmetry.space_group_name_H-M   'P 1'
#
loop_
_entity.id
_entity.type
_entity.pdbx_description
1 polymer ?
#
loop_
_entity_poly.entity_id
_entity_poly.type
_entity_poly.pdbx_seq_one_letter_code
_entity_poly.pdbx_strand_id
1 'polypeptide(L)'
;MKDLLNSSLRHERLLEKEYFPLKHFFIVFERILLHGYTGKKSFPLTSAANRRDLWPLIELISKKSSNTDVLEISLSSKEMTNIRTSLGRVRAWLRLALMQKRLADYFKILVEQKQELKDLYESHALLLSDEISIITGLLVGLNVLDLNFCLKEASLDQPSETTIYYSLYLRERRIPSQSTSNNTHPPGAIEDQIDELDDYSSLSSSPLTRTSTQNSDTVIICNTNDVSTFDDQRISNIIDQKNYIEELHRNLQKTVSSLQERLQTVEQTNRSLIEDGIVQKFRIEQLETDLNKAKAEKEQTQAFYQAKIEALNADMAVERETYQNSRTGLDLLYNELQKKYNDECLSKLDIENEYQLQLSQKNDFIEATKLMEKDMDFKTTMYTHMKEQIDGIKDENIRLSEKLQIESNRNEEYEHQTQALEKENQMLRQTISQLETNIEEINREKHALNDTNESLSRELAKIDAEKTSIETDLRVEKDFRQRLQQTLTSEKEKVSSLQFDVHELNLTKQEYDSYKKEMTKQHNDLQKKFQEQEETIRELALKLEVSIKREDEFREKDGLRLSTWMKDEDVKDCCQCKKEFSSLRRKHHCRNCGQIFCETCAGTKLPLPSSNKP
;
A
#
# COMPACT_ATOMS: atom_id res chain seq x y z
N MET A 1 -53.98 13.31 -24.58
CA MET A 1 -52.55 13.51 -24.93
C MET A 1 -52.02 14.84 -24.40
N LYS A 2 -52.47 16.00 -24.90
CA LYS A 2 -51.99 17.33 -24.42
C LYS A 2 -51.96 17.47 -22.89
N ASP A 3 -53.02 17.07 -22.19
CA ASP A 3 -53.15 17.25 -20.75
C ASP A 3 -52.29 16.25 -19.95
N LEU A 4 -52.06 15.06 -20.52
CA LEU A 4 -51.14 14.05 -19.98
C LEU A 4 -49.68 14.55 -20.05
N LEU A 5 -49.29 15.18 -21.17
CA LEU A 5 -47.96 15.81 -21.32
C LEU A 5 -47.80 17.03 -20.40
N ASN A 6 -48.76 17.97 -20.45
CA ASN A 6 -48.76 19.17 -19.62
C ASN A 6 -48.69 18.86 -18.12
N SER A 7 -49.28 17.73 -17.69
CA SER A 7 -49.28 17.34 -16.29
C SER A 7 -48.04 16.54 -15.91
N SER A 8 -47.52 15.67 -16.78
CA SER A 8 -46.21 15.02 -16.55
C SER A 8 -45.11 16.05 -16.33
N LEU A 9 -45.06 17.07 -17.21
CA LEU A 9 -44.12 18.20 -17.14
C LEU A 9 -44.32 19.12 -15.91
N ARG A 10 -45.39 18.93 -15.13
CA ARG A 10 -45.68 19.70 -13.90
C ARG A 10 -45.38 18.94 -12.61
N HIS A 11 -45.16 17.63 -12.66
CA HIS A 11 -45.08 16.80 -11.46
C HIS A 11 -43.72 16.12 -11.25
N GLU A 12 -42.85 16.04 -12.28
CA GLU A 12 -41.49 15.46 -12.22
C GLU A 12 -41.43 14.09 -11.50
N ARG A 13 -42.49 13.29 -11.64
CA ARG A 13 -42.69 11.99 -10.99
C ARG A 13 -43.23 10.97 -11.98
N LEU A 14 -42.91 9.71 -11.73
CA LEU A 14 -43.51 8.55 -12.40
C LEU A 14 -45.04 8.64 -12.35
N LEU A 15 -45.72 8.51 -13.49
CA LEU A 15 -47.18 8.53 -13.51
C LEU A 15 -47.75 7.16 -13.18
N GLU A 16 -48.45 7.09 -12.04
CA GLU A 16 -49.01 5.85 -11.50
C GLU A 16 -50.23 5.33 -12.26
N LYS A 17 -50.51 4.03 -12.05
CA LYS A 17 -51.67 3.25 -12.51
C LYS A 17 -53.03 3.96 -12.35
N GLU A 18 -53.15 4.80 -11.33
CA GLU A 18 -54.38 5.49 -10.93
C GLU A 18 -54.68 6.77 -11.73
N TYR A 19 -53.68 7.33 -12.42
CA TYR A 19 -53.71 8.70 -12.95
C TYR A 19 -54.80 8.92 -14.03
N PHE A 20 -55.76 9.82 -13.76
CA PHE A 20 -56.98 9.97 -14.58
C PHE A 20 -56.73 10.28 -16.07
N PRO A 21 -55.89 11.26 -16.47
CA PRO A 21 -55.58 11.49 -17.90
C PRO A 21 -54.90 10.32 -18.61
N LEU A 22 -54.23 9.42 -17.86
CA LEU A 22 -53.60 8.20 -18.39
C LEU A 22 -54.61 7.06 -18.51
N LYS A 23 -55.49 6.86 -17.52
CA LYS A 23 -56.69 6.01 -17.64
C LYS A 23 -57.53 6.44 -18.86
N HIS A 24 -57.79 7.74 -19.01
CA HIS A 24 -58.55 8.32 -20.13
C HIS A 24 -57.84 8.15 -21.49
N PHE A 25 -56.51 8.27 -21.54
CA PHE A 25 -55.74 7.96 -22.74
C PHE A 25 -55.97 6.51 -23.22
N PHE A 26 -55.87 5.52 -22.33
CA PHE A 26 -56.11 4.12 -22.70
C PHE A 26 -57.54 3.89 -23.21
N ILE A 27 -58.55 4.50 -22.59
CA ILE A 27 -59.95 4.41 -23.03
C ILE A 27 -60.12 4.97 -24.44
N VAL A 28 -59.59 6.16 -24.72
CA VAL A 28 -59.68 6.79 -26.05
C VAL A 28 -58.89 5.99 -27.09
N PHE A 29 -57.72 5.46 -26.74
CA PHE A 29 -56.90 4.67 -27.66
C PHE A 29 -57.53 3.32 -28.02
N GLU A 30 -58.16 2.64 -27.05
CA GLU A 30 -58.96 1.43 -27.30
C GLU A 30 -60.14 1.71 -28.25
N ARG A 31 -60.78 2.88 -28.14
CA ARG A 31 -61.84 3.30 -29.10
C ARG A 31 -61.31 3.58 -30.50
N ILE A 32 -60.11 4.17 -30.64
CA ILE A 32 -59.44 4.35 -31.94
C ILE A 32 -59.17 2.99 -32.59
N LEU A 33 -58.65 2.02 -31.83
CA LEU A 33 -58.40 0.65 -32.32
C LEU A 33 -59.69 -0.10 -32.70
N LEU A 34 -60.79 0.11 -31.99
CA LEU A 34 -62.09 -0.53 -32.28
C LEU A 34 -62.88 0.15 -33.42
N HIS A 35 -62.51 1.35 -33.87
CA HIS A 35 -63.32 2.14 -34.81
C HIS A 35 -63.38 1.47 -36.21
N GLY A 36 -64.51 0.84 -36.51
CA GLY A 36 -64.71 0.09 -37.76
C GLY A 36 -64.03 -1.27 -37.80
N TYR A 37 -63.63 -1.83 -36.64
CA TYR A 37 -63.01 -3.16 -36.58
C TYR A 37 -64.03 -4.28 -36.80
N THR A 38 -63.72 -5.24 -37.67
CA THR A 38 -64.60 -6.36 -38.03
C THR A 38 -64.13 -7.72 -37.51
N GLY A 39 -62.82 -7.89 -37.29
CA GLY A 39 -62.23 -9.18 -36.91
C GLY A 39 -62.37 -10.30 -37.95
N LYS A 40 -62.55 -9.99 -39.25
CA LYS A 40 -62.88 -10.95 -40.31
C LYS A 40 -61.73 -11.88 -40.75
N LYS A 41 -61.22 -12.71 -39.83
CA LYS A 41 -60.49 -13.95 -40.15
C LYS A 41 -61.04 -15.14 -39.36
N SER A 42 -62.31 -15.47 -39.64
CA SER A 42 -62.98 -16.70 -39.17
C SER A 42 -63.65 -17.43 -40.33
N PHE A 43 -63.65 -18.76 -40.30
CA PHE A 43 -64.37 -19.61 -41.25
C PHE A 43 -65.90 -19.46 -41.10
N PRO A 44 -66.69 -19.72 -42.17
CA PRO A 44 -68.12 -19.42 -42.20
C PRO A 44 -69.01 -20.45 -41.47
N LEU A 45 -68.53 -21.10 -40.40
CA LEU A 45 -69.26 -22.19 -39.72
C LEU A 45 -69.11 -22.26 -38.19
N THR A 46 -68.79 -21.15 -37.51
CA THR A 46 -68.93 -21.04 -36.04
C THR A 46 -69.59 -19.72 -35.65
N SER A 47 -70.34 -19.74 -34.55
CA SER A 47 -71.14 -18.62 -34.07
C SER A 47 -70.33 -17.55 -33.34
N ALA A 48 -70.84 -16.31 -33.35
CA ALA A 48 -70.41 -15.21 -32.47
C ALA A 48 -68.90 -14.92 -32.41
N ALA A 49 -68.26 -14.71 -33.58
CA ALA A 49 -66.89 -14.18 -33.64
C ALA A 49 -66.74 -12.91 -32.79
N ASN A 50 -65.75 -12.90 -31.89
CA ASN A 50 -65.56 -11.85 -30.89
C ASN A 50 -65.10 -10.53 -31.52
N ARG A 51 -66.04 -9.63 -31.84
CA ARG A 51 -65.78 -8.31 -32.44
C ARG A 51 -64.92 -7.35 -31.60
N ARG A 52 -64.44 -7.75 -30.43
CA ARG A 52 -63.50 -6.97 -29.59
C ARG A 52 -62.12 -7.61 -29.47
N ASP A 53 -61.84 -8.71 -30.18
CA ASP A 53 -60.52 -9.32 -30.16
C ASP A 53 -59.51 -8.55 -31.02
N LEU A 54 -58.83 -7.59 -30.41
CA LEU A 54 -57.79 -6.76 -31.05
C LEU A 54 -56.42 -7.47 -31.16
N TRP A 55 -56.28 -8.70 -30.65
CA TRP A 55 -54.99 -9.41 -30.63
C TRP A 55 -54.34 -9.63 -32.03
N PRO A 56 -55.10 -9.87 -33.13
CA PRO A 56 -54.52 -9.97 -34.47
C PRO A 56 -53.73 -8.73 -34.94
N LEU A 57 -53.99 -7.55 -34.37
CA LEU A 57 -53.23 -6.33 -34.65
C LEU A 57 -51.83 -6.40 -34.02
N ILE A 58 -51.72 -6.96 -32.82
CA ILE A 58 -50.45 -7.16 -32.11
C ILE A 58 -49.61 -8.23 -32.82
N GLU A 59 -50.24 -9.28 -33.34
CA GLU A 59 -49.55 -10.29 -34.16
C GLU A 59 -49.13 -9.73 -35.54
N LEU A 60 -49.88 -8.79 -36.13
CA LEU A 60 -49.47 -8.06 -37.34
C LEU A 60 -48.25 -7.15 -37.08
N ILE A 61 -48.23 -6.40 -35.98
CA ILE A 61 -47.06 -5.60 -35.56
C ILE A 61 -45.86 -6.52 -35.32
N SER A 62 -46.04 -7.60 -34.56
CA SER A 62 -45.00 -8.59 -34.26
C SER A 62 -44.40 -9.23 -35.51
N LYS A 63 -45.23 -9.51 -36.52
CA LYS A 63 -44.81 -10.13 -37.79
C LYS A 63 -44.12 -9.15 -38.75
N LYS A 64 -44.33 -7.84 -38.59
CA LYS A 64 -43.81 -6.80 -39.49
C LYS A 64 -42.68 -5.97 -38.87
N SER A 65 -42.52 -5.99 -37.55
CA SER A 65 -41.35 -5.46 -36.85
C SER A 65 -40.08 -6.23 -37.22
N SER A 66 -39.00 -5.51 -37.53
CA SER A 66 -37.64 -6.08 -37.61
C SER A 66 -36.89 -6.05 -36.26
N ASN A 67 -37.57 -5.64 -35.19
CA ASN A 67 -36.98 -5.39 -33.87
C ASN A 67 -37.54 -6.36 -32.82
N THR A 68 -36.61 -6.91 -32.02
CA THR A 68 -36.85 -7.98 -31.03
C THR A 68 -37.69 -7.54 -29.84
N ASP A 69 -37.57 -6.28 -29.40
CA ASP A 69 -38.26 -5.73 -28.22
C ASP A 69 -39.78 -5.88 -28.33
N VAL A 70 -40.32 -5.80 -29.57
CA VAL A 70 -41.73 -6.07 -29.91
C VAL A 70 -42.11 -7.52 -29.63
N LEU A 71 -41.26 -8.48 -29.97
CA LEU A 71 -41.50 -9.90 -29.76
C LEU A 71 -41.49 -10.22 -28.26
N GLU A 72 -40.56 -9.63 -27.50
CA GLU A 72 -40.44 -9.79 -26.06
C GLU A 72 -41.72 -9.32 -25.33
N ILE A 73 -42.24 -8.12 -25.62
CA ILE A 73 -43.49 -7.65 -24.99
C ILE A 73 -44.73 -8.42 -25.47
N SER A 74 -44.70 -8.98 -26.69
CA SER A 74 -45.81 -9.76 -27.25
C SER A 74 -45.85 -11.19 -26.70
N LEU A 75 -44.69 -11.78 -26.37
CA LEU A 75 -44.61 -13.00 -25.57
C LEU A 75 -45.03 -12.72 -24.11
N SER A 76 -44.43 -11.72 -23.47
CA SER A 76 -44.73 -11.33 -22.09
C SER A 76 -46.23 -11.08 -21.84
N SER A 77 -46.91 -10.40 -22.78
CA SER A 77 -48.36 -10.16 -22.70
C SER A 77 -49.25 -11.35 -23.08
N LYS A 78 -48.69 -12.39 -23.72
CA LYS A 78 -49.38 -13.64 -24.05
C LYS A 78 -49.24 -14.70 -22.95
N GLU A 79 -48.12 -14.68 -22.23
CA GLU A 79 -47.76 -15.62 -21.16
C GLU A 79 -48.25 -15.21 -19.76
N MET A 80 -48.69 -13.96 -19.57
CA MET A 80 -49.27 -13.48 -18.30
C MET A 80 -50.53 -14.27 -17.89
N THR A 81 -50.35 -15.18 -16.93
CA THR A 81 -51.40 -16.08 -16.40
C THR A 81 -52.50 -15.37 -15.60
N ASN A 82 -52.25 -14.14 -15.15
CA ASN A 82 -53.22 -13.30 -14.46
C ASN A 82 -54.22 -12.60 -15.42
N ILE A 83 -54.04 -12.70 -16.74
CA ILE A 83 -54.86 -12.02 -17.75
C ILE A 83 -55.55 -13.04 -18.66
N ARG A 84 -56.88 -13.11 -18.55
CA ARG A 84 -57.72 -14.16 -19.14
C ARG A 84 -58.37 -13.77 -20.46
N THR A 85 -58.58 -12.47 -20.73
CA THR A 85 -59.18 -11.99 -21.97
C THR A 85 -58.13 -11.49 -22.96
N SER A 86 -58.35 -11.67 -24.27
CA SER A 86 -57.43 -11.14 -25.28
C SER A 86 -57.37 -9.61 -25.29
N LEU A 87 -58.48 -8.93 -25.00
CA LEU A 87 -58.51 -7.48 -24.80
C LEU A 87 -57.66 -7.04 -23.60
N GLY A 88 -57.69 -7.79 -22.49
CA GLY A 88 -56.81 -7.59 -21.34
C GLY A 88 -55.33 -7.72 -21.71
N ARG A 89 -54.98 -8.68 -22.58
CA ARG A 89 -53.61 -8.86 -23.08
C ARG A 89 -53.17 -7.70 -23.97
N VAL A 90 -54.04 -7.21 -24.85
CA VAL A 90 -53.79 -5.99 -25.64
C VAL A 90 -53.61 -4.77 -24.72
N ARG A 91 -54.40 -4.63 -23.66
CA ARG A 91 -54.25 -3.57 -22.65
C ARG A 91 -52.95 -3.65 -21.87
N ALA A 92 -52.42 -4.85 -21.63
CA ALA A 92 -51.10 -5.06 -21.02
C ALA A 92 -49.98 -4.73 -22.01
N TRP A 93 -50.09 -5.19 -23.26
CA TRP A 93 -49.15 -4.87 -24.33
C TRP A 93 -49.03 -3.35 -24.56
N LEU A 94 -50.16 -2.62 -24.59
CA LEU A 94 -50.17 -1.15 -24.71
C LEU A 94 -49.49 -0.44 -23.53
N ARG A 95 -49.47 -1.06 -22.33
CA ARG A 95 -48.75 -0.56 -21.16
C ARG A 95 -47.25 -0.83 -21.26
N LEU A 96 -46.85 -2.04 -21.70
CA LEU A 96 -45.45 -2.38 -21.96
C LEU A 96 -44.84 -1.50 -23.06
N ALA A 97 -45.54 -1.29 -24.17
CA ALA A 97 -45.12 -0.42 -25.27
C ALA A 97 -44.94 1.06 -24.85
N LEU A 98 -45.68 1.51 -23.83
CA LEU A 98 -45.50 2.82 -23.22
C LEU A 98 -44.33 2.88 -22.23
N MET A 99 -44.12 1.83 -21.42
CA MET A 99 -42.93 1.73 -20.54
C MET A 99 -41.63 1.69 -21.35
N GLN A 100 -41.62 0.99 -22.48
CA GLN A 100 -40.51 1.02 -23.45
C GLN A 100 -40.35 2.38 -24.16
N LYS A 101 -41.36 3.27 -24.10
CA LYS A 101 -41.40 4.56 -24.82
C LYS A 101 -41.40 4.39 -26.35
N ARG A 102 -42.06 3.34 -26.86
CA ARG A 102 -42.08 2.92 -28.28
C ARG A 102 -43.46 2.70 -28.89
N LEU A 103 -44.55 3.01 -28.16
CA LEU A 103 -45.92 2.89 -28.68
C LEU A 103 -46.12 3.59 -30.03
N ALA A 104 -45.47 4.75 -30.24
CA ALA A 104 -45.53 5.48 -31.51
C ALA A 104 -44.89 4.69 -32.68
N ASP A 105 -43.72 4.09 -32.48
CA ASP A 105 -43.04 3.24 -33.47
C ASP A 105 -43.93 2.06 -33.88
N TYR A 106 -44.47 1.36 -32.88
CA TYR A 106 -45.24 0.14 -33.09
C TYR A 106 -46.59 0.42 -33.76
N PHE A 107 -47.22 1.56 -33.43
CA PHE A 107 -48.44 2.03 -34.09
C PHE A 107 -48.18 2.49 -35.53
N LYS A 108 -47.03 3.12 -35.80
CA LYS A 108 -46.61 3.45 -37.16
C LYS A 108 -46.46 2.18 -38.02
N ILE A 109 -45.79 1.14 -37.51
CA ILE A 109 -45.65 -0.15 -38.20
C ILE A 109 -47.04 -0.73 -38.57
N LEU A 110 -48.02 -0.66 -37.66
CA LEU A 110 -49.40 -1.10 -37.92
C LEU A 110 -50.04 -0.31 -39.06
N VAL A 111 -50.01 1.03 -38.98
CA VAL A 111 -50.63 1.95 -39.94
C VAL A 111 -50.05 1.82 -41.35
N GLU A 112 -48.76 1.50 -41.47
CA GLU A 112 -48.10 1.27 -42.76
C GLU A 112 -48.62 0.01 -43.48
N GLN A 113 -49.24 -0.94 -42.77
CA GLN A 113 -49.83 -2.15 -43.37
C GLN A 113 -51.25 -1.92 -43.91
N LYS A 114 -51.45 -0.85 -44.70
CA LYS A 114 -52.77 -0.45 -45.25
C LYS A 114 -53.47 -1.53 -46.12
N GLN A 115 -52.79 -2.61 -46.52
CA GLN A 115 -53.45 -3.73 -47.21
C GLN A 115 -53.98 -4.76 -46.21
N GLU A 116 -53.15 -5.28 -45.31
CA GLU A 116 -53.56 -6.23 -44.27
C GLU A 116 -54.62 -5.66 -43.30
N LEU A 117 -54.64 -4.34 -43.09
CA LEU A 117 -55.69 -3.67 -42.32
C LEU A 117 -57.07 -3.74 -43.01
N LYS A 118 -57.16 -3.79 -44.35
CA LYS A 118 -58.44 -3.88 -45.07
C LYS A 118 -59.15 -5.21 -44.88
N ASP A 119 -58.41 -6.29 -44.58
CA ASP A 119 -59.02 -7.58 -44.19
C ASP A 119 -59.74 -7.49 -42.83
N LEU A 120 -59.30 -6.56 -41.97
CA LEU A 120 -59.71 -6.48 -40.57
C LEU A 120 -60.68 -5.32 -40.29
N TYR A 121 -60.66 -4.26 -41.10
CA TYR A 121 -61.42 -3.02 -40.90
C TYR A 121 -62.39 -2.70 -42.04
N GLU A 122 -63.50 -2.05 -41.71
CA GLU A 122 -64.42 -1.48 -42.70
C GLU A 122 -63.81 -0.23 -43.36
N SER A 123 -64.23 0.10 -44.59
CA SER A 123 -63.62 1.16 -45.41
C SER A 123 -63.67 2.57 -44.80
N HIS A 124 -64.54 2.80 -43.81
CA HIS A 124 -64.67 4.05 -43.06
C HIS A 124 -63.90 4.04 -41.71
N ALA A 125 -63.06 3.03 -41.46
CA ALA A 125 -62.28 2.93 -40.23
C ALA A 125 -61.23 4.05 -40.12
N LEU A 126 -61.11 4.64 -38.93
CA LEU A 126 -60.14 5.70 -38.64
C LEU A 126 -58.69 5.26 -38.95
N LEU A 127 -58.37 3.98 -38.74
CA LEU A 127 -57.07 3.37 -39.04
C LEU A 127 -56.74 3.25 -40.55
N LEU A 128 -57.72 3.36 -41.45
CA LEU A 128 -57.50 3.38 -42.90
C LEU A 128 -57.48 4.81 -43.47
N SER A 129 -58.12 5.77 -42.79
CA SER A 129 -58.08 7.20 -43.12
C SER A 129 -56.66 7.77 -43.08
N ASP A 130 -56.44 8.93 -43.72
CA ASP A 130 -55.15 9.61 -43.65
C ASP A 130 -54.98 10.48 -42.39
N GLU A 131 -56.08 10.78 -41.67
CA GLU A 131 -56.07 11.46 -40.37
C GLU A 131 -55.31 10.66 -39.29
N ILE A 132 -55.20 9.34 -39.45
CA ILE A 132 -54.43 8.46 -38.55
C ILE A 132 -52.95 8.87 -38.42
N SER A 133 -52.40 9.53 -39.45
CA SER A 133 -51.03 10.04 -39.45
C SER A 133 -50.86 11.16 -38.41
N ILE A 134 -51.90 11.95 -38.16
CA ILE A 134 -51.92 13.00 -37.12
C ILE A 134 -51.89 12.34 -35.74
N ILE A 135 -52.71 11.29 -35.53
CA ILE A 135 -52.73 10.53 -34.27
C ILE A 135 -51.35 9.88 -34.02
N THR A 136 -50.78 9.24 -35.05
CA THR A 136 -49.45 8.62 -35.00
C THR A 136 -48.35 9.63 -34.65
N GLY A 137 -48.37 10.83 -35.25
CA GLY A 137 -47.44 11.91 -34.90
C GLY A 137 -47.62 12.42 -33.46
N LEU A 138 -48.86 12.52 -32.97
CA LEU A 138 -49.15 12.94 -31.60
C LEU A 138 -48.70 11.90 -30.55
N LEU A 139 -48.67 10.61 -30.88
CA LEU A 139 -48.15 9.56 -29.99
C LEU A 139 -46.66 9.74 -29.68
N VAL A 140 -45.86 10.31 -30.60
CA VAL A 140 -44.41 10.51 -30.41
C VAL A 140 -44.12 11.38 -29.17
N GLY A 141 -44.99 12.33 -28.85
CA GLY A 141 -44.85 13.15 -27.64
C GLY A 141 -44.93 12.33 -26.34
N LEU A 142 -45.58 11.17 -26.35
CA LEU A 142 -45.70 10.29 -25.18
C LEU A 142 -44.36 9.63 -24.78
N ASN A 143 -43.36 9.63 -25.67
CA ASN A 143 -42.04 9.10 -25.39
C ASN A 143 -41.28 9.93 -24.33
N VAL A 144 -41.77 11.14 -23.99
CA VAL A 144 -41.23 11.97 -22.90
C VAL A 144 -41.75 11.53 -21.52
N LEU A 145 -42.86 10.77 -21.46
CA LEU A 145 -43.43 10.31 -20.20
C LEU A 145 -42.53 9.25 -19.54
N ASP A 146 -42.44 9.30 -18.21
CA ASP A 146 -41.81 8.24 -17.43
C ASP A 146 -42.88 7.43 -16.69
N LEU A 147 -42.92 6.14 -16.99
CA LEU A 147 -44.06 5.26 -16.73
C LEU A 147 -43.57 3.91 -16.21
N ASN A 148 -44.12 3.45 -15.09
CA ASN A 148 -43.87 2.14 -14.54
C ASN A 148 -45.19 1.49 -14.10
N PHE A 149 -45.62 0.42 -14.77
CA PHE A 149 -46.90 -0.25 -14.51
C PHE A 149 -46.69 -1.59 -13.81
N CYS A 150 -47.16 -1.73 -12.56
CA CYS A 150 -47.34 -3.07 -11.97
C CYS A 150 -48.51 -3.79 -12.67
N LEU A 151 -48.19 -4.67 -13.62
CA LEU A 151 -49.17 -5.46 -14.38
C LEU A 151 -49.71 -6.67 -13.61
N LYS A 152 -49.11 -7.05 -12.47
CA LYS A 152 -49.56 -8.18 -11.64
C LYS A 152 -50.90 -7.89 -10.95
N GLU A 153 -51.08 -6.66 -10.47
CA GLU A 153 -52.24 -6.21 -9.67
C GLU A 153 -53.29 -5.44 -10.49
N ALA A 154 -53.18 -5.44 -11.82
CA ALA A 154 -54.07 -4.68 -12.69
C ALA A 154 -55.20 -5.58 -13.22
N SER A 155 -56.45 -5.26 -12.86
CA SER A 155 -57.64 -5.94 -13.40
C SER A 155 -57.92 -5.50 -14.85
N LEU A 156 -57.04 -5.91 -15.77
CA LEU A 156 -57.06 -5.49 -17.18
C LEU A 156 -58.17 -6.16 -18.00
N ASP A 157 -58.75 -7.24 -17.48
CA ASP A 157 -59.88 -7.96 -18.08
C ASP A 157 -61.23 -7.25 -17.88
N GLN A 158 -61.38 -6.43 -16.84
CA GLN A 158 -62.61 -5.66 -16.60
C GLN A 158 -62.81 -4.61 -17.70
N PRO A 159 -64.03 -4.39 -18.23
CA PRO A 159 -64.28 -3.31 -19.17
C PRO A 159 -64.00 -1.97 -18.48
N SER A 160 -63.07 -1.17 -19.02
CA SER A 160 -62.78 0.16 -18.50
C SER A 160 -64.05 1.03 -18.55
N GLU A 161 -64.35 1.73 -17.45
CA GLU A 161 -65.59 2.49 -17.29
C GLU A 161 -65.85 3.40 -18.50
N THR A 162 -66.90 3.10 -19.26
CA THR A 162 -67.01 3.51 -20.66
C THR A 162 -67.41 4.97 -20.88
N THR A 163 -67.50 5.77 -19.82
CA THR A 163 -68.00 7.15 -19.83
C THR A 163 -66.91 8.14 -20.29
N ILE A 164 -66.79 8.29 -21.60
CA ILE A 164 -66.11 9.46 -22.17
C ILE A 164 -67.02 10.68 -21.96
N TYR A 165 -66.66 11.55 -21.01
CA TYR A 165 -67.36 12.81 -20.76
C TYR A 165 -67.12 13.80 -21.90
N TYR A 166 -67.90 13.69 -22.98
CA TYR A 166 -67.81 14.57 -24.15
C TYR A 166 -68.02 16.06 -23.81
N SER A 167 -68.68 16.38 -22.69
CA SER A 167 -68.79 17.73 -22.13
C SER A 167 -67.44 18.42 -21.87
N LEU A 168 -66.36 17.66 -21.67
CA LEU A 168 -65.00 18.21 -21.52
C LEU A 168 -64.37 18.66 -22.86
N TYR A 169 -64.92 18.20 -23.99
CA TYR A 169 -64.37 18.40 -25.33
C TYR A 169 -65.30 19.21 -26.25
N LEU A 170 -66.61 19.18 -25.99
CA LEU A 170 -67.61 20.02 -26.64
C LEU A 170 -67.49 21.46 -26.15
N ARG A 171 -66.59 22.24 -26.77
CA ARG A 171 -66.61 23.70 -26.65
C ARG A 171 -67.91 24.24 -27.24
N GLU A 172 -68.81 24.61 -26.36
CA GLU A 172 -70.06 25.30 -26.65
C GLU A 172 -69.81 26.51 -27.58
N ARG A 173 -70.36 26.47 -28.79
CA ARG A 173 -70.40 27.63 -29.68
C ARG A 173 -71.38 28.63 -29.07
N ARG A 174 -70.87 29.63 -28.35
CA ARG A 174 -71.65 30.80 -27.94
C ARG A 174 -72.15 31.53 -29.19
N ILE A 175 -73.40 31.26 -29.56
CA ILE A 175 -74.16 32.09 -30.49
C ILE A 175 -74.63 33.32 -29.70
N PRO A 176 -74.25 34.56 -30.10
CA PRO A 176 -74.70 35.75 -29.40
C PRO A 176 -76.13 36.13 -29.81
N SER A 177 -77.12 35.44 -29.24
CA SER A 177 -78.54 35.80 -29.34
C SER A 177 -78.99 36.68 -28.17
N GLN A 178 -79.83 37.67 -28.46
CA GLN A 178 -80.28 38.70 -27.52
C GLN A 178 -81.45 38.24 -26.64
N SER A 179 -81.63 38.88 -25.47
CA SER A 179 -82.81 38.80 -24.58
C SER A 179 -83.05 37.43 -23.91
N THR A 180 -83.80 37.31 -22.79
CA THR A 180 -84.62 38.26 -22.01
C THR A 180 -84.23 38.30 -20.51
N SER A 181 -84.79 39.26 -19.77
CA SER A 181 -84.70 39.38 -18.31
C SER A 181 -85.58 38.39 -17.54
N ASN A 182 -85.31 38.18 -16.25
CA ASN A 182 -86.29 38.49 -15.19
C ASN A 182 -85.66 38.60 -13.79
N ASN A 183 -86.28 39.43 -12.94
CA ASN A 183 -85.67 40.11 -11.79
C ASN A 183 -85.85 39.39 -10.45
N THR A 184 -85.06 39.81 -9.46
CA THR A 184 -85.48 39.92 -8.05
C THR A 184 -85.22 41.34 -7.54
N HIS A 185 -86.17 41.90 -6.79
CA HIS A 185 -86.19 43.26 -6.19
C HIS A 185 -85.67 43.24 -4.73
N PRO A 186 -85.54 44.38 -3.98
CA PRO A 186 -85.72 45.82 -4.29
C PRO A 186 -84.38 46.59 -4.03
N PRO A 187 -84.29 47.89 -3.59
CA PRO A 187 -85.22 49.04 -3.58
C PRO A 187 -84.63 50.38 -4.11
N GLY A 188 -85.45 51.45 -4.18
CA GLY A 188 -85.00 52.86 -4.11
C GLY A 188 -85.48 53.79 -5.25
N ALA A 189 -86.05 54.95 -4.89
CA ALA A 189 -86.67 55.99 -5.76
C ALA A 189 -87.98 55.53 -6.47
N ILE A 190 -89.11 56.27 -6.56
CA ILE A 190 -89.37 57.68 -6.95
C ILE A 190 -89.03 57.85 -8.46
N GLU A 191 -89.88 58.20 -9.44
CA GLU A 191 -91.25 58.77 -9.63
C GLU A 191 -91.73 58.32 -11.06
N ASP A 192 -92.97 58.43 -11.61
CA ASP A 192 -94.35 58.88 -11.26
C ASP A 192 -95.34 58.37 -12.37
N GLN A 193 -96.68 58.56 -12.25
CA GLN A 193 -97.78 58.34 -13.24
C GLN A 193 -98.07 56.84 -13.63
N ILE A 194 -99.29 56.28 -13.71
CA ILE A 194 -100.69 56.69 -14.00
C ILE A 194 -101.00 56.85 -15.50
N ASP A 195 -101.67 55.86 -16.10
CA ASP A 195 -103.09 55.95 -16.53
C ASP A 195 -103.69 54.58 -16.94
N GLU A 196 -105.03 54.47 -16.99
CA GLU A 196 -105.82 53.26 -17.30
C GLU A 196 -106.40 53.27 -18.74
N LEU A 197 -106.93 52.13 -19.24
CA LEU A 197 -108.27 52.02 -19.89
C LEU A 197 -108.61 50.61 -20.43
N ASP A 198 -109.87 50.19 -20.26
CA ASP A 198 -110.41 48.88 -20.63
C ASP A 198 -111.43 48.90 -21.80
N ASP A 199 -111.38 47.81 -22.59
CA ASP A 199 -112.45 46.92 -23.14
C ASP A 199 -113.80 47.43 -23.75
N TYR A 200 -114.48 46.59 -24.56
CA TYR A 200 -115.64 46.97 -25.39
C TYR A 200 -116.63 45.84 -25.81
N SER A 201 -117.94 45.96 -25.48
CA SER A 201 -119.09 45.19 -26.05
C SER A 201 -120.46 45.85 -25.64
N SER A 202 -121.70 45.47 -26.00
CA SER A 202 -122.35 44.46 -26.90
C SER A 202 -123.82 44.91 -27.22
N LEU A 203 -124.57 44.28 -28.17
CA LEU A 203 -125.93 44.76 -28.58
C LEU A 203 -126.98 43.71 -29.08
N SER A 204 -128.28 44.07 -29.06
CA SER A 204 -129.42 43.34 -29.71
C SER A 204 -130.65 44.23 -30.11
N SER A 205 -131.91 43.72 -30.14
CA SER A 205 -132.93 44.07 -31.17
C SER A 205 -134.43 44.13 -30.73
N SER A 206 -135.35 44.72 -31.53
CA SER A 206 -136.85 44.65 -31.36
C SER A 206 -137.68 45.05 -32.62
N PRO A 207 -138.96 44.58 -32.85
CA PRO A 207 -139.70 44.84 -34.11
C PRO A 207 -141.26 45.13 -34.11
N LEU A 208 -141.71 46.04 -34.99
CA LEU A 208 -143.00 46.10 -35.75
C LEU A 208 -144.39 46.33 -35.04
N THR A 209 -145.47 46.52 -35.85
CA THR A 209 -146.82 47.04 -35.48
C THR A 209 -147.99 46.53 -36.40
N ARG A 210 -149.27 46.94 -36.20
CA ARG A 210 -150.45 46.64 -37.08
C ARG A 210 -151.57 47.74 -37.12
N THR A 211 -152.55 47.65 -38.04
CA THR A 211 -153.51 48.70 -38.53
C THR A 211 -154.95 48.21 -38.89
N SER A 212 -155.93 49.09 -39.19
CA SER A 212 -157.28 48.80 -39.78
C SER A 212 -158.06 50.05 -40.35
N THR A 213 -159.17 49.87 -41.12
CA THR A 213 -159.93 50.94 -41.88
C THR A 213 -161.40 50.62 -42.30
N GLN A 214 -162.24 51.67 -42.59
CA GLN A 214 -163.49 51.75 -43.44
C GLN A 214 -164.85 51.16 -42.92
N ASN A 215 -166.08 51.46 -43.41
CA ASN A 215 -166.61 52.04 -44.70
C ASN A 215 -168.03 52.75 -44.60
N SER A 216 -168.68 53.18 -45.71
CA SER A 216 -170.06 53.82 -45.82
C SER A 216 -170.94 53.28 -47.03
N ASP A 217 -172.09 53.77 -47.55
CA ASP A 217 -172.87 55.07 -47.54
C ASP A 217 -174.39 54.97 -48.00
N THR A 218 -175.18 56.06 -48.23
CA THR A 218 -176.65 56.01 -48.63
C THR A 218 -177.26 57.20 -49.46
N VAL A 219 -178.39 56.99 -50.19
CA VAL A 219 -179.06 57.88 -51.20
C VAL A 219 -180.61 57.95 -51.07
N ILE A 220 -181.28 59.08 -51.44
CA ILE A 220 -182.76 59.21 -51.68
C ILE A 220 -183.10 60.19 -52.85
N ILE A 221 -184.28 60.05 -53.48
CA ILE A 221 -184.88 60.86 -54.59
C ILE A 221 -186.38 61.15 -54.26
N CYS A 222 -186.99 62.29 -54.69
CA CYS A 222 -188.35 62.42 -55.30
C CYS A 222 -188.97 63.85 -55.31
N ASN A 223 -190.08 64.02 -56.05
CA ASN A 223 -190.76 65.28 -56.40
C ASN A 223 -191.94 65.71 -55.49
N THR A 224 -192.28 67.00 -55.61
CA THR A 224 -193.53 67.74 -55.27
C THR A 224 -194.79 67.23 -56.02
N ASN A 225 -196.05 67.57 -55.70
CA ASN A 225 -196.77 68.24 -54.59
C ASN A 225 -198.30 67.99 -54.79
N ASP A 226 -199.14 68.09 -53.75
CA ASP A 226 -200.25 69.08 -53.63
C ASP A 226 -201.13 68.85 -52.37
N VAL A 227 -202.06 69.78 -52.08
CA VAL A 227 -202.45 70.15 -50.70
C VAL A 227 -203.91 69.86 -50.30
N SER A 228 -204.09 69.21 -49.14
CA SER A 228 -205.25 69.28 -48.22
C SER A 228 -204.87 68.65 -46.85
N THR A 229 -205.49 68.90 -45.69
CA THR A 229 -206.53 69.88 -45.32
C THR A 229 -206.07 70.81 -44.18
N PHE A 230 -206.49 70.62 -42.91
CA PHE A 230 -206.02 71.43 -41.75
C PHE A 230 -206.11 70.71 -40.37
N ASP A 231 -206.96 69.71 -40.18
CA ASP A 231 -207.16 69.05 -38.85
C ASP A 231 -206.13 67.96 -38.50
N ASP A 232 -205.58 67.24 -39.49
CA ASP A 232 -204.65 66.11 -39.25
C ASP A 232 -203.35 66.53 -38.53
N GLN A 233 -202.94 67.79 -38.68
CA GLN A 233 -201.69 68.36 -38.20
C GLN A 233 -201.48 68.15 -36.69
N ARG A 234 -202.56 68.15 -35.90
CA ARG A 234 -202.48 68.07 -34.43
C ARG A 234 -202.38 66.63 -33.91
N ILE A 235 -202.89 65.66 -34.66
CA ILE A 235 -202.80 64.23 -34.32
C ILE A 235 -201.41 63.69 -34.70
N SER A 236 -200.85 64.12 -35.84
CA SER A 236 -199.46 63.78 -36.25
C SER A 236 -198.47 64.06 -35.12
N ASN A 237 -198.42 65.29 -34.60
CA ASN A 237 -197.45 65.71 -33.59
C ASN A 237 -197.39 64.81 -32.34
N ILE A 238 -198.52 64.20 -31.93
CA ILE A 238 -198.57 63.29 -30.77
C ILE A 238 -198.07 61.88 -31.16
N ILE A 239 -198.41 61.42 -32.36
CA ILE A 239 -197.88 60.17 -32.94
C ILE A 239 -196.37 60.28 -33.12
N ASP A 240 -195.87 61.41 -33.61
CA ASP A 240 -194.44 61.67 -33.84
C ASP A 240 -193.65 61.70 -32.52
N GLN A 241 -194.20 62.29 -31.45
CA GLN A 241 -193.60 62.21 -30.11
C GLN A 241 -193.58 60.79 -29.54
N LYS A 242 -194.66 60.01 -29.73
CA LYS A 242 -194.71 58.59 -29.34
C LYS A 242 -193.65 57.78 -30.10
N ASN A 243 -193.57 57.95 -31.42
CA ASN A 243 -192.60 57.28 -32.28
C ASN A 243 -191.15 57.61 -31.88
N TYR A 244 -190.87 58.89 -31.55
CA TYR A 244 -189.55 59.32 -31.06
C TYR A 244 -189.18 58.63 -29.74
N ILE A 245 -190.10 58.53 -28.78
CA ILE A 245 -189.86 57.85 -27.50
C ILE A 245 -189.68 56.33 -27.70
N GLU A 246 -190.46 55.70 -28.58
CA GLU A 246 -190.33 54.26 -28.87
C GLU A 246 -189.02 53.94 -29.60
N GLU A 247 -188.56 54.78 -30.54
CA GLU A 247 -187.26 54.59 -31.20
C GLU A 247 -186.07 54.95 -30.29
N LEU A 248 -186.22 55.94 -29.39
CA LEU A 248 -185.24 56.18 -28.33
C LEU A 248 -185.13 54.98 -27.38
N HIS A 249 -186.26 54.38 -27.00
CA HIS A 249 -186.28 53.16 -26.17
C HIS A 249 -185.62 51.98 -26.89
N ARG A 250 -185.92 51.75 -28.18
CA ARG A 250 -185.25 50.74 -29.00
C ARG A 250 -183.75 50.97 -29.10
N ASN A 251 -183.29 52.21 -29.29
CA ASN A 251 -181.86 52.52 -29.39
C ASN A 251 -181.13 52.40 -28.05
N LEU A 252 -181.79 52.76 -26.94
CA LEU A 252 -181.29 52.47 -25.60
C LEU A 252 -181.20 50.94 -25.38
N GLN A 253 -182.23 50.18 -25.77
CA GLN A 253 -182.25 48.72 -25.62
C GLN A 253 -181.17 48.02 -26.47
N LYS A 254 -180.98 48.42 -27.74
CA LYS A 254 -179.83 48.00 -28.58
C LYS A 254 -178.50 48.28 -27.88
N THR A 255 -178.36 49.47 -27.28
CA THR A 255 -177.14 49.88 -26.57
C THR A 255 -176.91 49.04 -25.31
N VAL A 256 -177.96 48.79 -24.51
CA VAL A 256 -177.90 47.92 -23.32
C VAL A 256 -177.51 46.50 -23.72
N SER A 257 -178.11 45.91 -24.75
CA SER A 257 -177.76 44.57 -25.22
C SER A 257 -176.32 44.49 -25.75
N SER A 258 -175.84 45.50 -26.49
CA SER A 258 -174.43 45.55 -26.92
C SER A 258 -173.45 45.71 -25.74
N LEU A 259 -173.82 46.46 -24.71
CA LEU A 259 -173.03 46.56 -23.48
C LEU A 259 -173.05 45.26 -22.67
N GLN A 260 -174.17 44.52 -22.65
CA GLN A 260 -174.27 43.20 -22.02
C GLN A 260 -173.40 42.14 -22.75
N GLU A 261 -173.43 42.10 -24.08
CA GLU A 261 -172.58 41.23 -24.89
C GLU A 261 -171.09 41.53 -24.68
N ARG A 262 -170.72 42.82 -24.66
CA ARG A 262 -169.34 43.25 -24.36
C ARG A 262 -168.93 42.93 -22.93
N LEU A 263 -169.82 43.08 -21.95
CA LEU A 263 -169.57 42.70 -20.56
C LEU A 263 -169.32 41.19 -20.44
N GLN A 264 -170.20 40.37 -21.02
CA GLN A 264 -170.04 38.91 -21.04
C GLN A 264 -168.73 38.48 -21.73
N THR A 265 -168.35 39.15 -22.82
CA THR A 265 -167.07 38.90 -23.50
C THR A 265 -165.88 39.23 -22.59
N VAL A 266 -165.92 40.37 -21.89
CA VAL A 266 -164.87 40.78 -20.93
C VAL A 266 -164.81 39.82 -19.73
N GLU A 267 -165.94 39.38 -19.19
CA GLU A 267 -166.02 38.38 -18.12
C GLU A 267 -165.43 37.02 -18.55
N GLN A 268 -165.69 36.58 -19.79
CA GLN A 268 -165.13 35.34 -20.33
C GLN A 268 -163.63 35.45 -20.59
N THR A 269 -163.14 36.57 -21.14
CA THR A 269 -161.69 36.78 -21.31
C THR A 269 -160.95 36.93 -19.98
N ASN A 270 -161.54 37.62 -19.00
CA ASN A 270 -160.97 37.72 -17.65
C ASN A 270 -160.87 36.33 -17.00
N ARG A 271 -161.87 35.46 -17.19
CA ARG A 271 -161.82 34.07 -16.69
C ARG A 271 -160.69 33.27 -17.32
N SER A 272 -160.53 33.33 -18.65
CA SER A 272 -159.42 32.68 -19.35
C SER A 272 -158.06 33.17 -18.83
N LEU A 273 -157.88 34.48 -18.65
CA LEU A 273 -156.64 35.07 -18.15
C LEU A 273 -156.33 34.68 -16.69
N ILE A 274 -157.36 34.45 -15.87
CA ILE A 274 -157.19 33.90 -14.51
C ILE A 274 -156.74 32.44 -14.57
N GLU A 275 -157.36 31.63 -15.43
CA GLU A 275 -157.00 30.22 -15.63
C GLU A 275 -155.57 30.07 -16.19
N ASP A 276 -155.21 30.83 -17.23
CA ASP A 276 -153.85 30.92 -17.76
C ASP A 276 -152.84 31.39 -16.69
N GLY A 277 -153.19 32.40 -15.90
CA GLY A 277 -152.36 32.91 -14.81
C GLY A 277 -152.06 31.86 -13.73
N ILE A 278 -153.03 31.00 -13.41
CA ILE A 278 -152.85 29.88 -12.49
C ILE A 278 -151.90 28.83 -13.10
N VAL A 279 -152.05 28.50 -14.38
CA VAL A 279 -151.17 27.54 -15.09
C VAL A 279 -149.73 28.05 -15.16
N GLN A 280 -149.53 29.33 -15.51
CA GLN A 280 -148.18 29.92 -15.55
C GLN A 280 -147.56 29.99 -14.16
N LYS A 281 -148.33 30.32 -13.10
CA LYS A 281 -147.86 30.27 -11.72
C LYS A 281 -147.36 28.88 -11.34
N PHE A 282 -148.16 27.84 -11.57
CA PHE A 282 -147.75 26.45 -11.28
C PHE A 282 -146.49 26.04 -12.08
N ARG A 283 -146.36 26.51 -13.32
CA ARG A 283 -145.15 26.26 -14.13
C ARG A 283 -143.91 26.97 -13.59
N ILE A 284 -144.05 28.17 -13.02
CA ILE A 284 -142.96 28.88 -12.34
C ILE A 284 -142.55 28.14 -11.07
N GLU A 285 -143.50 27.77 -10.20
CA GLU A 285 -143.25 27.01 -8.97
C GLU A 285 -142.53 25.66 -9.25
N GLN A 286 -142.89 24.99 -10.36
CA GLN A 286 -142.17 23.80 -10.83
C GLN A 286 -140.72 24.12 -11.27
N LEU A 287 -140.52 25.16 -12.09
CA LEU A 287 -139.19 25.54 -12.58
C LEU A 287 -138.26 26.03 -11.47
N GLU A 288 -138.79 26.71 -10.44
CA GLU A 288 -138.05 27.07 -9.23
C GLU A 288 -137.63 25.82 -8.43
N THR A 289 -138.51 24.82 -8.34
CA THR A 289 -138.21 23.53 -7.71
C THR A 289 -137.11 22.77 -8.47
N ASP A 290 -137.22 22.66 -9.79
CA ASP A 290 -136.22 22.02 -10.65
C ASP A 290 -134.86 22.75 -10.60
N LEU A 291 -134.87 24.10 -10.61
CA LEU A 291 -133.67 24.92 -10.48
C LEU A 291 -132.96 24.72 -9.13
N ASN A 292 -133.72 24.67 -8.02
CA ASN A 292 -133.16 24.47 -6.70
C ASN A 292 -132.61 23.05 -6.53
N LYS A 293 -133.27 22.03 -7.12
CA LYS A 293 -132.73 20.67 -7.21
C LYS A 293 -131.42 20.63 -8.00
N ALA A 294 -131.37 21.24 -9.18
CA ALA A 294 -130.16 21.26 -10.02
C ALA A 294 -128.98 21.99 -9.36
N LYS A 295 -129.25 23.05 -8.56
CA LYS A 295 -128.23 23.69 -7.72
C LYS A 295 -127.69 22.74 -6.65
N ALA A 296 -128.56 22.05 -5.91
CA ALA A 296 -128.15 21.09 -4.88
C ALA A 296 -127.34 19.92 -5.46
N GLU A 297 -127.74 19.38 -6.62
CA GLU A 297 -126.99 18.33 -7.33
C GLU A 297 -125.61 18.83 -7.80
N LYS A 298 -125.52 20.08 -8.30
CA LYS A 298 -124.24 20.72 -8.63
C LYS A 298 -123.34 20.88 -7.39
N GLU A 299 -123.87 21.43 -6.30
CA GLU A 299 -123.13 21.69 -5.06
C GLU A 299 -122.62 20.39 -4.43
N GLN A 300 -123.47 19.35 -4.38
CA GLN A 300 -123.07 18.01 -3.93
C GLN A 300 -121.96 17.43 -4.81
N THR A 301 -122.08 17.55 -6.14
CA THR A 301 -121.07 17.06 -7.09
C THR A 301 -119.75 17.82 -6.94
N GLN A 302 -119.81 19.14 -6.78
CA GLN A 302 -118.63 19.99 -6.58
C GLN A 302 -117.93 19.67 -5.26
N ALA A 303 -118.67 19.51 -4.15
CA ALA A 303 -118.12 19.10 -2.86
C ALA A 303 -117.47 17.71 -2.91
N PHE A 304 -118.07 16.74 -3.61
CA PHE A 304 -117.52 15.41 -3.80
C PHE A 304 -116.18 15.43 -4.55
N TYR A 305 -116.09 16.19 -5.66
CA TYR A 305 -114.82 16.31 -6.40
C TYR A 305 -113.76 17.11 -5.64
N GLN A 306 -114.14 18.15 -4.90
CA GLN A 306 -113.23 18.91 -4.04
C GLN A 306 -112.60 18.02 -2.97
N ALA A 307 -113.41 17.27 -2.21
CA ALA A 307 -112.92 16.33 -1.19
C ALA A 307 -112.02 15.24 -1.80
N LYS A 308 -112.30 14.80 -3.03
CA LYS A 308 -111.45 13.83 -3.74
C LYS A 308 -110.10 14.41 -4.15
N ILE A 309 -110.05 15.68 -4.55
CA ILE A 309 -108.80 16.41 -4.85
C ILE A 309 -107.98 16.60 -3.58
N GLU A 310 -108.62 16.97 -2.46
CA GLU A 310 -107.97 17.13 -1.16
C GLU A 310 -107.36 15.82 -0.64
N ALA A 311 -108.07 14.69 -0.77
CA ALA A 311 -107.53 13.36 -0.46
C ALA A 311 -106.31 13.00 -1.32
N LEU A 312 -106.39 13.18 -2.65
CA LEU A 312 -105.26 12.94 -3.56
C LEU A 312 -104.03 13.81 -3.25
N ASN A 313 -104.25 15.07 -2.88
CA ASN A 313 -103.16 15.96 -2.47
C ASN A 313 -102.52 15.53 -1.14
N ALA A 314 -103.30 14.99 -0.20
CA ALA A 314 -102.78 14.44 1.05
C ALA A 314 -101.95 13.17 0.82
N ASP A 315 -102.46 12.22 0.01
CA ASP A 315 -101.73 11.00 -0.37
C ASP A 315 -100.39 11.34 -1.06
N MET A 316 -100.41 12.26 -2.03
CA MET A 316 -99.20 12.74 -2.71
C MET A 316 -98.21 13.45 -1.77
N ALA A 317 -98.68 14.12 -0.72
CA ALA A 317 -97.80 14.75 0.27
C ALA A 317 -97.06 13.69 1.12
N VAL A 318 -97.77 12.64 1.56
CA VAL A 318 -97.19 11.52 2.33
C VAL A 318 -96.22 10.70 1.47
N GLU A 319 -96.53 10.45 0.20
CA GLU A 319 -95.61 9.77 -0.72
C GLU A 319 -94.33 10.60 -0.95
N ARG A 320 -94.47 11.92 -1.14
CA ARG A 320 -93.34 12.84 -1.30
C ARG A 320 -92.45 12.90 -0.07
N GLU A 321 -93.03 12.97 1.13
CA GLU A 321 -92.29 12.93 2.40
C GLU A 321 -91.56 11.60 2.56
N THR A 322 -92.24 10.48 2.28
CA THR A 322 -91.66 9.13 2.31
C THR A 322 -90.47 9.02 1.36
N TYR A 323 -90.56 9.58 0.15
CA TYR A 323 -89.45 9.62 -0.80
C TYR A 323 -88.29 10.50 -0.30
N GLN A 324 -88.57 11.68 0.27
CA GLN A 324 -87.55 12.57 0.82
C GLN A 324 -86.80 11.95 2.00
N ASN A 325 -87.52 11.32 2.94
CA ASN A 325 -86.94 10.62 4.08
C ASN A 325 -86.11 9.41 3.62
N SER A 326 -86.63 8.61 2.68
CA SER A 326 -85.91 7.46 2.10
C SER A 326 -84.61 7.90 1.40
N ARG A 327 -84.66 8.98 0.62
CA ARG A 327 -83.49 9.54 -0.06
C ARG A 327 -82.47 10.08 0.94
N THR A 328 -82.91 10.81 1.96
CA THR A 328 -82.03 11.37 3.00
C THR A 328 -81.31 10.26 3.77
N GLY A 329 -82.00 9.15 4.06
CA GLY A 329 -81.38 7.94 4.63
C GLY A 329 -80.33 7.31 3.70
N LEU A 330 -80.58 7.30 2.39
CA LEU A 330 -79.63 6.80 1.39
C LEU A 330 -78.39 7.71 1.28
N ASP A 331 -78.58 9.03 1.27
CA ASP A 331 -77.51 10.03 1.22
C ASP A 331 -76.65 9.96 2.51
N LEU A 332 -77.27 9.77 3.69
CA LEU A 332 -76.55 9.52 4.95
C LEU A 332 -75.73 8.23 4.91
N LEU A 333 -76.32 7.12 4.44
CA LEU A 333 -75.64 5.83 4.32
C LEU A 333 -74.43 5.92 3.37
N TYR A 334 -74.57 6.64 2.25
CA TYR A 334 -73.49 6.84 1.29
C TYR A 334 -72.34 7.67 1.89
N ASN A 335 -72.67 8.73 2.64
CA ASN A 335 -71.68 9.54 3.35
C ASN A 335 -70.96 8.75 4.46
N GLU A 336 -71.66 7.91 5.24
CA GLU A 336 -71.02 7.01 6.19
C GLU A 336 -70.09 6.00 5.52
N LEU A 337 -70.51 5.41 4.40
CA LEU A 337 -69.73 4.41 3.67
C LEU A 337 -68.47 5.04 3.05
N GLN A 338 -68.62 6.24 2.46
CA GLN A 338 -67.49 7.01 1.94
C GLN A 338 -66.51 7.39 3.06
N LYS A 339 -67.02 7.77 4.24
CA LYS A 339 -66.16 8.05 5.39
C LYS A 339 -65.40 6.79 5.84
N LYS A 340 -66.10 5.67 6.05
CA LYS A 340 -65.48 4.39 6.44
C LYS A 340 -64.42 3.93 5.45
N TYR A 341 -64.67 4.07 4.15
CA TYR A 341 -63.70 3.80 3.10
C TYR A 341 -62.46 4.70 3.18
N ASN A 342 -62.64 6.01 3.40
CA ASN A 342 -61.53 6.95 3.57
C ASN A 342 -60.70 6.63 4.84
N ASP A 343 -61.38 6.37 5.97
CA ASP A 343 -60.77 6.01 7.25
C ASP A 343 -59.97 4.68 7.12
N GLU A 344 -60.49 3.69 6.38
CA GLU A 344 -59.83 2.42 6.09
C GLU A 344 -58.63 2.58 5.14
N CYS A 345 -58.72 3.45 4.12
CA CYS A 345 -57.59 3.78 3.26
C CYS A 345 -56.45 4.49 4.01
N LEU A 346 -56.76 5.38 4.96
CA LEU A 346 -55.77 6.01 5.83
C LEU A 346 -55.10 4.98 6.76
N SER A 347 -55.90 4.14 7.43
CA SER A 347 -55.42 3.05 8.27
C SER A 347 -54.48 2.10 7.50
N LYS A 348 -54.83 1.72 6.27
CA LYS A 348 -53.96 0.93 5.39
C LYS A 348 -52.64 1.66 5.09
N LEU A 349 -52.68 2.95 4.79
CA LEU A 349 -51.49 3.74 4.50
C LEU A 349 -50.55 3.83 5.71
N ASP A 350 -51.08 4.02 6.91
CA ASP A 350 -50.29 4.07 8.14
C ASP A 350 -49.64 2.71 8.45
N ILE A 351 -50.36 1.60 8.29
CA ILE A 351 -49.81 0.23 8.42
C ILE A 351 -48.72 -0.03 7.36
N GLU A 352 -48.92 0.44 6.13
CA GLU A 352 -47.95 0.26 5.04
C GLU A 352 -46.69 1.11 5.26
N ASN A 353 -46.82 2.32 5.83
CA ASN A 353 -45.69 3.14 6.29
C ASN A 353 -44.94 2.48 7.46
N GLU A 354 -45.64 1.94 8.47
CA GLU A 354 -45.02 1.24 9.60
C GLU A 354 -44.26 0.00 9.12
N TYR A 355 -44.82 -0.75 8.17
CA TYR A 355 -44.16 -1.90 7.57
C TYR A 355 -42.87 -1.53 6.82
N GLN A 356 -42.86 -0.42 6.07
CA GLN A 356 -41.62 0.08 5.44
C GLN A 356 -40.57 0.50 6.49
N LEU A 357 -40.99 1.11 7.60
CA LEU A 357 -40.08 1.45 8.70
C LEU A 357 -39.47 0.19 9.34
N GLN A 358 -40.28 -0.85 9.59
CA GLN A 358 -39.80 -2.14 10.10
C GLN A 358 -38.85 -2.83 9.10
N LEU A 359 -39.08 -2.72 7.79
CA LEU A 359 -38.15 -3.20 6.76
C LEU A 359 -36.82 -2.44 6.78
N SER A 360 -36.83 -1.12 6.94
CA SER A 360 -35.60 -0.32 7.10
C SER A 360 -34.81 -0.78 8.33
N GLN A 361 -35.44 -0.78 9.51
CA GLN A 361 -34.81 -1.19 10.76
C GLN A 361 -34.22 -2.61 10.70
N LYS A 362 -34.88 -3.52 9.97
CA LYS A 362 -34.38 -4.88 9.74
C LYS A 362 -33.15 -4.92 8.83
N ASN A 363 -33.08 -4.07 7.80
CA ASN A 363 -31.90 -3.93 6.96
C ASN A 363 -30.73 -3.31 7.76
N ASP A 364 -31.00 -2.26 8.53
CA ASP A 364 -30.03 -1.59 9.40
C ASP A 364 -29.43 -2.59 10.43
N PHE A 365 -30.27 -3.44 11.03
CA PHE A 365 -29.84 -4.50 11.93
C PHE A 365 -28.99 -5.57 11.24
N ILE A 366 -29.33 -5.95 10.00
CA ILE A 366 -28.55 -6.91 9.19
C ILE A 366 -27.18 -6.32 8.82
N GLU A 367 -27.10 -5.02 8.51
CA GLU A 367 -25.83 -4.36 8.22
C GLU A 367 -24.96 -4.20 9.47
N ALA A 368 -25.54 -3.80 10.61
CA ALA A 368 -24.85 -3.77 11.90
C ALA A 368 -24.33 -5.16 12.31
N THR A 369 -25.12 -6.22 12.08
CA THR A 369 -24.70 -7.61 12.35
C THR A 369 -23.49 -7.99 11.47
N LYS A 370 -23.53 -7.71 10.16
CA LYS A 370 -22.40 -7.96 9.25
C LYS A 370 -21.14 -7.16 9.60
N LEU A 371 -21.29 -5.97 10.19
CA LEU A 371 -20.16 -5.18 10.67
C LEU A 371 -19.53 -5.83 11.92
N MET A 372 -20.36 -6.31 12.84
CA MET A 372 -19.94 -7.01 14.05
C MET A 372 -19.30 -8.38 13.74
N GLU A 373 -19.82 -9.12 12.76
CA GLU A 373 -19.20 -10.35 12.24
C GLU A 373 -17.77 -10.09 11.76
N LYS A 374 -17.56 -9.06 10.92
CA LYS A 374 -16.23 -8.68 10.40
C LYS A 374 -15.26 -8.25 11.51
N ASP A 375 -15.73 -7.50 12.51
CA ASP A 375 -14.92 -7.11 13.67
C ASP A 375 -14.53 -8.33 14.53
N MET A 376 -15.46 -9.28 14.69
CA MET A 376 -15.20 -10.55 15.40
C MET A 376 -14.23 -11.46 14.62
N ASP A 377 -14.36 -11.57 13.30
CA ASP A 377 -13.43 -12.31 12.44
C ASP A 377 -12.01 -11.70 12.48
N PHE A 378 -11.92 -10.36 12.42
CA PHE A 378 -10.65 -9.64 12.55
C PHE A 378 -10.01 -9.88 13.93
N LYS A 379 -10.78 -9.74 15.02
CA LYS A 379 -10.31 -10.02 16.38
C LYS A 379 -9.90 -11.47 16.57
N THR A 380 -10.62 -12.42 15.97
CA THR A 380 -10.27 -13.85 15.99
C THR A 380 -8.95 -14.10 15.26
N THR A 381 -8.77 -13.51 14.08
CA THR A 381 -7.52 -13.58 13.30
C THR A 381 -6.33 -12.97 14.05
N MET A 382 -6.54 -11.82 14.71
CA MET A 382 -5.52 -11.18 15.54
C MET A 382 -5.18 -12.02 16.78
N TYR A 383 -6.19 -12.63 17.43
CA TYR A 383 -6.01 -13.52 18.58
C TYR A 383 -5.24 -14.79 18.20
N THR A 384 -5.57 -15.43 17.07
CA THR A 384 -4.80 -16.60 16.59
C THR A 384 -3.35 -16.23 16.30
N HIS A 385 -3.10 -15.07 15.66
CA HIS A 385 -1.73 -14.62 15.41
C HIS A 385 -0.96 -14.30 16.70
N MET A 386 -1.58 -13.64 17.67
CA MET A 386 -0.97 -13.41 18.98
C MET A 386 -0.68 -14.72 19.72
N LYS A 387 -1.55 -15.73 19.56
CA LYS A 387 -1.33 -17.06 20.13
C LYS A 387 -0.14 -17.77 19.47
N GLU A 388 -0.05 -17.74 18.14
CA GLU A 388 1.10 -18.27 17.38
C GLU A 388 2.42 -17.61 17.82
N GLN A 389 2.44 -16.29 18.02
CA GLN A 389 3.60 -15.59 18.56
C GLN A 389 3.95 -16.05 19.98
N ILE A 390 2.96 -16.20 20.86
CA ILE A 390 3.15 -16.69 22.23
C ILE A 390 3.69 -18.13 22.24
N ASP A 391 3.17 -19.01 21.39
CA ASP A 391 3.60 -20.40 21.30
C ASP A 391 5.03 -20.50 20.70
N GLY A 392 5.35 -19.72 19.66
CA GLY A 392 6.73 -19.62 19.14
C GLY A 392 7.75 -19.04 20.14
N ILE A 393 7.32 -18.12 21.02
CA ILE A 393 8.14 -17.62 22.14
C ILE A 393 8.39 -18.72 23.18
N LYS A 394 7.41 -19.61 23.45
CA LYS A 394 7.63 -20.77 24.32
C LYS A 394 8.65 -21.73 23.71
N ASP A 395 8.53 -22.02 22.41
CA ASP A 395 9.41 -22.97 21.73
C ASP A 395 10.88 -22.52 21.75
N GLU A 396 11.19 -21.25 21.43
CA GLU A 396 12.57 -20.77 21.56
C GLU A 396 13.01 -20.62 23.03
N ASN A 397 12.10 -20.38 23.99
CA ASN A 397 12.44 -20.37 25.42
C ASN A 397 12.79 -21.79 25.95
N ILE A 398 12.05 -22.82 25.51
CA ILE A 398 12.40 -24.24 25.76
C ILE A 398 13.79 -24.52 25.17
N ARG A 399 13.99 -24.16 23.90
CA ARG A 399 15.27 -24.36 23.20
C ARG A 399 16.44 -23.58 23.83
N LEU A 400 16.19 -22.39 24.37
CA LEU A 400 17.19 -21.61 25.14
C LEU A 400 17.50 -22.27 26.48
N SER A 401 16.50 -22.86 27.14
CA SER A 401 16.69 -23.63 28.37
C SER A 401 17.50 -24.91 28.12
N GLU A 402 17.24 -25.62 27.01
CA GLU A 402 18.03 -26.77 26.56
C GLU A 402 19.49 -26.39 26.27
N LYS A 403 19.72 -25.30 25.50
CA LYS A 403 21.07 -24.75 25.24
C LYS A 403 21.78 -24.39 26.55
N LEU A 404 21.08 -23.74 27.49
CA LEU A 404 21.63 -23.33 28.78
C LEU A 404 22.03 -24.54 29.63
N GLN A 405 21.23 -25.61 29.63
CA GLN A 405 21.59 -26.86 30.30
C GLN A 405 22.82 -27.51 29.67
N ILE A 406 22.92 -27.55 28.34
CA ILE A 406 24.09 -28.08 27.62
C ILE A 406 25.36 -27.30 27.99
N GLU A 407 25.32 -25.97 27.96
CA GLU A 407 26.50 -25.16 28.33
C GLU A 407 26.80 -25.20 29.83
N SER A 408 25.80 -25.40 30.71
CA SER A 408 26.03 -25.66 32.14
C SER A 408 26.81 -26.96 32.35
N ASN A 409 26.38 -28.06 31.72
CA ASN A 409 27.08 -29.35 31.79
C ASN A 409 28.52 -29.23 31.26
N ARG A 410 28.73 -28.49 30.16
CA ARG A 410 30.08 -28.24 29.61
C ARG A 410 30.93 -27.37 30.52
N ASN A 411 30.34 -26.42 31.25
CA ASN A 411 31.06 -25.64 32.25
C ASN A 411 31.49 -26.52 33.45
N GLU A 412 30.65 -27.47 33.89
CA GLU A 412 31.01 -28.47 34.89
C GLU A 412 32.16 -29.38 34.40
N GLU A 413 32.14 -29.82 33.13
CA GLU A 413 33.26 -30.55 32.50
C GLU A 413 34.55 -29.71 32.48
N TYR A 414 34.48 -28.43 32.09
CA TYR A 414 35.65 -27.53 32.08
C TYR A 414 36.17 -27.22 33.49
N GLU A 415 35.28 -27.11 34.50
CA GLU A 415 35.70 -26.92 35.89
C GLU A 415 36.43 -28.17 36.41
N HIS A 416 35.90 -29.37 36.15
CA HIS A 416 36.58 -30.62 36.47
C HIS A 416 37.94 -30.76 35.75
N GLN A 417 38.03 -30.38 34.47
CA GLN A 417 39.30 -30.37 33.74
C GLN A 417 40.29 -29.36 34.32
N THR A 418 39.82 -28.18 34.73
CA THR A 418 40.64 -27.14 35.36
C THR A 418 41.18 -27.62 36.71
N GLN A 419 40.32 -28.17 37.57
CA GLN A 419 40.73 -28.75 38.86
C GLN A 419 41.73 -29.92 38.71
N ALA A 420 41.68 -30.67 37.60
CA ALA A 420 42.67 -31.71 37.29
C ALA A 420 44.02 -31.10 36.89
N LEU A 421 44.02 -30.10 36.00
CA LEU A 421 45.22 -29.36 35.58
C LEU A 421 45.86 -28.56 36.73
N GLU A 422 45.06 -28.05 37.68
CA GLU A 422 45.57 -27.40 38.89
C GLU A 422 46.30 -28.39 39.80
N LYS A 423 45.75 -29.61 40.01
CA LYS A 423 46.42 -30.68 40.76
C LYS A 423 47.71 -31.12 40.08
N GLU A 424 47.72 -31.26 38.75
CA GLU A 424 48.94 -31.56 37.99
C GLU A 424 49.97 -30.43 38.12
N ASN A 425 49.56 -29.16 38.01
CA ASN A 425 50.43 -28.01 38.26
C ASN A 425 50.97 -27.97 39.70
N GLN A 426 50.17 -28.39 40.70
CA GLN A 426 50.62 -28.48 42.08
C GLN A 426 51.69 -29.57 42.27
N MET A 427 51.49 -30.75 41.67
CA MET A 427 52.48 -31.83 41.66
C MET A 427 53.77 -31.43 40.92
N LEU A 428 53.66 -30.73 39.79
CA LEU A 428 54.80 -30.19 39.05
C LEU A 428 55.55 -29.13 39.87
N ARG A 429 54.86 -28.22 40.58
CA ARG A 429 55.48 -27.24 41.48
C ARG A 429 56.22 -27.89 42.65
N GLN A 430 55.65 -28.95 43.24
CA GLN A 430 56.33 -29.75 44.26
C GLN A 430 57.58 -30.44 43.70
N THR A 431 57.48 -31.00 42.48
CA THR A 431 58.61 -31.64 41.78
C THR A 431 59.73 -30.64 41.47
N ILE A 432 59.38 -29.43 41.00
CA ILE A 432 60.34 -28.35 40.76
C ILE A 432 61.03 -27.95 42.07
N SER A 433 60.28 -27.71 43.15
CA SER A 433 60.86 -27.33 44.45
C SER A 433 61.80 -28.40 45.03
N GLN A 434 61.51 -29.69 44.82
CA GLN A 434 62.43 -30.78 45.16
C GLN A 434 63.69 -30.74 44.29
N LEU A 435 63.57 -30.50 42.98
CA LEU A 435 64.71 -30.39 42.07
C LEU A 435 65.58 -29.16 42.39
N GLU A 436 64.97 -28.02 42.74
CA GLU A 436 65.67 -26.82 43.22
C GLU A 436 66.47 -27.13 44.49
N THR A 437 65.86 -27.81 45.47
CA THR A 437 66.53 -28.26 46.72
C THR A 437 67.73 -29.17 46.41
N ASN A 438 67.57 -30.13 45.49
CA ASN A 438 68.65 -31.02 45.07
C ASN A 438 69.78 -30.25 44.33
N ILE A 439 69.43 -29.22 43.54
CA ILE A 439 70.40 -28.34 42.86
C ILE A 439 71.17 -27.49 43.88
N GLU A 440 70.54 -27.01 44.95
CA GLU A 440 71.23 -26.33 46.05
C GLU A 440 72.18 -27.26 46.81
N GLU A 441 71.81 -28.53 47.00
CA GLU A 441 72.67 -29.55 47.60
C GLU A 441 73.90 -29.84 46.71
N ILE A 442 73.69 -30.16 45.43
CA ILE A 442 74.78 -30.38 44.45
C ILE A 442 75.69 -29.16 44.32
N ASN A 443 75.15 -27.94 44.36
CA ASN A 443 75.99 -26.73 44.34
C ASN A 443 76.81 -26.57 45.62
N ARG A 444 76.29 -26.94 46.80
CA ARG A 444 77.06 -26.94 48.06
C ARG A 444 78.19 -27.97 48.02
N GLU A 445 77.93 -29.18 47.53
CA GLU A 445 78.98 -30.19 47.30
C GLU A 445 80.05 -29.69 46.32
N LYS A 446 79.62 -29.11 45.19
CA LYS A 446 80.52 -28.51 44.18
C LYS A 446 81.38 -27.40 44.77
N HIS A 447 80.84 -26.54 45.63
CA HIS A 447 81.63 -25.49 46.30
C HIS A 447 82.68 -26.10 47.23
N ALA A 448 82.32 -27.08 48.08
CA ALA A 448 83.29 -27.77 48.94
C ALA A 448 84.39 -28.51 48.13
N LEU A 449 84.03 -29.11 46.98
CA LEU A 449 84.99 -29.71 46.06
C LEU A 449 85.90 -28.67 45.39
N ASN A 450 85.40 -27.46 45.10
CA ASN A 450 86.24 -26.37 44.58
C ASN A 450 87.20 -25.84 45.65
N ASP A 451 86.71 -25.59 46.87
CA ASP A 451 87.53 -25.09 47.99
C ASP A 451 88.69 -26.05 48.35
N THR A 452 88.41 -27.36 48.32
CA THR A 452 89.44 -28.39 48.51
C THR A 452 90.41 -28.47 47.34
N ASN A 453 89.94 -28.34 46.09
CA ASN A 453 90.80 -28.26 44.90
C ASN A 453 91.70 -27.00 44.92
N GLU A 454 91.20 -25.85 45.40
CA GLU A 454 91.99 -24.63 45.61
C GLU A 454 93.00 -24.79 46.77
N SER A 455 92.69 -25.60 47.79
CA SER A 455 93.64 -25.95 48.85
C SER A 455 94.78 -26.81 48.31
N LEU A 456 94.46 -27.88 47.56
CA LEU A 456 95.46 -28.75 46.92
C LEU A 456 96.31 -27.98 45.90
N SER A 457 95.71 -27.05 45.15
CA SER A 457 96.43 -26.19 44.20
C SER A 457 97.43 -25.26 44.90
N ARG A 458 97.09 -24.72 46.08
CA ARG A 458 98.01 -23.93 46.91
C ARG A 458 99.14 -24.78 47.50
N GLU A 459 98.84 -26.01 47.89
CA GLU A 459 99.85 -26.95 48.42
C GLU A 459 100.84 -27.40 47.33
N LEU A 460 100.35 -27.71 46.13
CA LEU A 460 101.20 -27.97 44.94
C LEU A 460 102.09 -26.78 44.60
N ALA A 461 101.54 -25.56 44.58
CA ALA A 461 102.33 -24.34 44.32
C ALA A 461 103.43 -24.11 45.37
N LYS A 462 103.19 -24.46 46.64
CA LYS A 462 104.21 -24.45 47.71
C LYS A 462 105.30 -25.49 47.46
N ILE A 463 104.94 -26.71 47.04
CA ILE A 463 105.89 -27.79 46.73
C ILE A 463 106.77 -27.43 45.52
N ASP A 464 106.23 -26.84 44.46
CA ASP A 464 107.04 -26.39 43.31
C ASP A 464 107.94 -25.18 43.67
N ALA A 465 107.52 -24.31 44.60
CA ALA A 465 108.39 -23.25 45.13
C ALA A 465 109.56 -23.81 45.97
N GLU A 466 109.30 -24.80 46.82
CA GLU A 466 110.34 -25.49 47.60
C GLU A 466 111.31 -26.26 46.67
N LYS A 467 110.78 -26.98 45.68
CA LYS A 467 111.57 -27.66 44.65
C LYS A 467 112.46 -26.70 43.86
N THR A 468 111.92 -25.58 43.37
CA THR A 468 112.70 -24.61 42.59
C THR A 468 113.79 -23.92 43.42
N SER A 469 113.57 -23.70 44.73
CA SER A 469 114.65 -23.29 45.64
C SER A 469 115.78 -24.32 45.67
N ILE A 470 115.45 -25.60 45.94
CA ILE A 470 116.43 -26.70 46.00
C ILE A 470 117.19 -26.87 44.66
N GLU A 471 116.51 -26.70 43.52
CA GLU A 471 117.14 -26.71 42.19
C GLU A 471 118.12 -25.53 42.01
N THR A 472 117.82 -24.34 42.54
CA THR A 472 118.77 -23.21 42.52
C THR A 472 119.95 -23.41 43.47
N ASP A 473 119.74 -23.94 44.66
CA ASP A 473 120.83 -24.25 45.62
C ASP A 473 121.78 -25.31 45.06
N LEU A 474 121.23 -26.37 44.44
CA LEU A 474 122.00 -27.41 43.75
C LEU A 474 122.81 -26.85 42.56
N ARG A 475 122.35 -25.79 41.90
CA ARG A 475 123.13 -25.09 40.87
C ARG A 475 124.29 -24.30 41.50
N VAL A 476 124.04 -23.55 42.57
CA VAL A 476 125.08 -22.78 43.28
C VAL A 476 126.19 -23.68 43.81
N GLU A 477 125.85 -24.84 44.39
CA GLU A 477 126.83 -25.85 44.84
C GLU A 477 127.63 -26.44 43.68
N LYS A 478 127.01 -26.71 42.51
CA LYS A 478 127.74 -27.14 41.31
C LYS A 478 128.73 -26.08 40.83
N ASP A 479 128.30 -24.82 40.73
CA ASP A 479 129.14 -23.70 40.29
C ASP A 479 130.28 -23.42 41.29
N PHE A 480 130.04 -23.63 42.59
CA PHE A 480 131.06 -23.53 43.64
C PHE A 480 132.09 -24.67 43.50
N ARG A 481 131.63 -25.92 43.39
CA ARG A 481 132.47 -27.11 43.25
C ARG A 481 133.32 -27.07 41.97
N GLN A 482 132.78 -26.57 40.86
CA GLN A 482 133.53 -26.40 39.60
C GLN A 482 134.66 -25.38 39.75
N ARG A 483 134.41 -24.23 40.40
CA ARG A 483 135.46 -23.24 40.70
C ARG A 483 136.55 -23.80 41.62
N LEU A 484 136.16 -24.54 42.66
CA LEU A 484 137.11 -25.20 43.57
C LEU A 484 138.00 -26.21 42.82
N GLN A 485 137.43 -26.96 41.86
CA GLN A 485 138.17 -27.92 41.04
C GLN A 485 139.15 -27.24 40.06
N GLN A 486 138.79 -26.08 39.49
CA GLN A 486 139.69 -25.27 38.66
C GLN A 486 140.92 -24.75 39.45
N THR A 487 140.70 -24.25 40.67
CA THR A 487 141.79 -23.86 41.57
C THR A 487 142.70 -25.04 41.91
N LEU A 488 142.12 -26.21 42.19
CA LEU A 488 142.88 -27.43 42.49
C LEU A 488 143.77 -27.90 41.33
N THR A 489 143.35 -27.72 40.07
CA THR A 489 144.22 -27.95 38.90
C THR A 489 145.37 -26.95 38.82
N SER A 490 145.11 -25.65 39.02
CA SER A 490 146.16 -24.61 38.98
C SER A 490 147.23 -24.82 40.07
N GLU A 491 146.83 -25.19 41.29
CA GLU A 491 147.80 -25.49 42.35
C GLU A 491 148.59 -26.78 42.09
N LYS A 492 148.00 -27.79 41.43
CA LYS A 492 148.75 -28.99 41.00
C LYS A 492 149.81 -28.66 39.96
N GLU A 493 149.50 -27.80 38.98
CA GLU A 493 150.46 -27.36 37.97
C GLU A 493 151.65 -26.60 38.59
N LYS A 494 151.38 -25.71 39.56
CA LYS A 494 152.44 -25.03 40.34
C LYS A 494 153.30 -26.02 41.12
N VAL A 495 152.70 -27.00 41.79
CA VAL A 495 153.44 -28.05 42.52
C VAL A 495 154.31 -28.88 41.59
N SER A 496 153.83 -29.22 40.39
CA SER A 496 154.64 -29.94 39.39
C SER A 496 155.81 -29.10 38.86
N SER A 497 155.63 -27.78 38.68
CA SER A 497 156.75 -26.88 38.33
C SER A 497 157.81 -26.87 39.45
N LEU A 498 157.40 -26.63 40.69
CA LEU A 498 158.34 -26.58 41.84
C LEU A 498 159.04 -27.92 42.08
N GLN A 499 158.40 -29.05 41.74
CA GLN A 499 159.04 -30.37 41.78
C GLN A 499 160.10 -30.56 40.69
N PHE A 500 159.94 -29.93 39.51
CA PHE A 500 160.95 -29.91 38.47
C PHE A 500 162.16 -29.06 38.89
N ASP A 501 161.92 -27.84 39.38
CA ASP A 501 162.96 -26.92 39.86
C ASP A 501 163.82 -27.56 40.98
N VAL A 502 163.17 -28.28 41.90
CA VAL A 502 163.83 -29.02 42.98
C VAL A 502 164.61 -30.24 42.45
N HIS A 503 164.20 -30.86 41.35
CA HIS A 503 164.96 -31.95 40.73
C HIS A 503 166.24 -31.43 40.06
N GLU A 504 166.15 -30.35 39.28
CA GLU A 504 167.30 -29.72 38.62
C GLU A 504 168.37 -29.26 39.63
N LEU A 505 167.96 -28.56 40.69
CA LEU A 505 168.87 -28.13 41.77
C LEU A 505 169.58 -29.30 42.48
N ASN A 506 168.96 -30.48 42.57
CA ASN A 506 169.60 -31.66 43.16
C ASN A 506 170.63 -32.32 42.22
N LEU A 507 170.45 -32.21 40.90
CA LEU A 507 171.44 -32.66 39.92
C LEU A 507 172.70 -31.77 39.98
N THR A 508 172.54 -30.45 39.93
CA THR A 508 173.67 -29.49 40.03
C THR A 508 174.45 -29.68 41.34
N LYS A 509 173.76 -30.03 42.43
CA LYS A 509 174.40 -30.38 43.71
C LYS A 509 175.25 -31.65 43.64
N GLN A 510 174.80 -32.70 42.96
CA GLN A 510 175.59 -33.93 42.79
C GLN A 510 176.86 -33.71 41.96
N GLU A 511 176.80 -32.87 40.94
CA GLU A 511 177.97 -32.48 40.14
C GLU A 511 178.99 -31.72 41.00
N TYR A 512 178.52 -30.75 41.80
CA TYR A 512 179.37 -30.00 42.74
C TYR A 512 180.03 -30.88 43.81
N ASP A 513 179.27 -31.77 44.46
CA ASP A 513 179.81 -32.71 45.46
C ASP A 513 180.80 -33.73 44.85
N SER A 514 180.69 -34.03 43.55
CA SER A 514 181.63 -34.87 42.82
C SER A 514 182.93 -34.13 42.51
N TYR A 515 182.84 -32.90 41.97
CA TYR A 515 184.00 -32.04 41.72
C TYR A 515 184.81 -31.76 43.00
N LYS A 516 184.11 -31.50 44.11
CA LYS A 516 184.71 -31.29 45.44
C LYS A 516 185.53 -32.47 45.94
N LYS A 517 185.10 -33.71 45.67
CA LYS A 517 185.84 -34.93 46.06
C LYS A 517 187.16 -35.07 45.31
N GLU A 518 187.17 -34.84 43.99
CA GLU A 518 188.40 -35.01 43.19
C GLU A 518 189.45 -33.95 43.54
N MET A 519 189.05 -32.70 43.77
CA MET A 519 189.96 -31.64 44.26
C MET A 519 190.57 -31.97 45.63
N THR A 520 189.78 -32.56 46.54
CA THR A 520 190.27 -32.96 47.88
C THR A 520 191.33 -34.07 47.79
N LYS A 521 191.16 -34.99 46.85
CA LYS A 521 192.12 -36.09 46.60
C LYS A 521 193.46 -35.59 46.06
N GLN A 522 193.44 -34.68 45.08
CA GLN A 522 194.66 -34.07 44.52
C GLN A 522 195.45 -33.28 45.56
N HIS A 523 194.78 -32.63 46.53
CA HIS A 523 195.43 -31.92 47.62
C HIS A 523 196.26 -32.87 48.52
N ASN A 524 195.66 -34.00 48.92
CA ASN A 524 196.30 -34.98 49.79
C ASN A 524 197.53 -35.65 49.14
N ASP A 525 197.45 -35.99 47.86
CA ASP A 525 198.57 -36.60 47.11
C ASP A 525 199.77 -35.63 46.93
N LEU A 526 199.51 -34.31 46.90
CA LEU A 526 200.57 -33.29 46.94
C LEU A 526 201.17 -33.15 48.35
N GLN A 527 200.32 -33.13 49.38
CA GLN A 527 200.74 -32.98 50.77
C GLN A 527 201.66 -34.13 51.21
N LYS A 528 201.37 -35.37 50.80
CA LYS A 528 202.19 -36.54 51.13
C LYS A 528 203.63 -36.44 50.56
N LYS A 529 203.76 -36.03 49.29
CA LYS A 529 205.06 -35.83 48.63
C LYS A 529 205.92 -34.77 49.32
N PHE A 530 205.30 -33.80 49.98
CA PHE A 530 206.00 -32.75 50.73
C PHE A 530 206.67 -33.31 52.00
N GLN A 531 206.01 -34.24 52.70
CA GLN A 531 206.54 -34.84 53.93
C GLN A 531 207.75 -35.75 53.66
N GLU A 532 207.67 -36.56 52.59
CA GLU A 532 208.76 -37.46 52.17
C GLU A 532 210.05 -36.71 51.78
N GLN A 533 209.95 -35.41 51.43
CA GLN A 533 211.10 -34.54 51.12
C GLN A 533 211.69 -33.82 52.34
N GLU A 534 210.91 -33.51 53.39
CA GLU A 534 211.47 -32.93 54.61
C GLU A 534 212.38 -33.92 55.38
N GLU A 535 212.03 -35.20 55.37
CA GLU A 535 212.69 -36.22 56.19
C GLU A 535 214.12 -36.50 55.68
N THR A 536 214.29 -36.57 54.35
CA THR A 536 215.62 -36.71 53.71
C THR A 536 216.53 -35.48 53.88
N ILE A 537 215.97 -34.28 54.07
CA ILE A 537 216.75 -33.06 54.33
C ILE A 537 217.32 -33.05 55.76
N ARG A 538 216.61 -33.61 56.75
CA ARG A 538 217.10 -33.65 58.15
C ARG A 538 218.32 -34.56 58.32
N GLU A 539 218.38 -35.72 57.66
CA GLU A 539 219.54 -36.63 57.76
C GLU A 539 220.84 -36.04 57.14
N LEU A 540 220.70 -35.19 56.12
CA LEU A 540 221.85 -34.53 55.48
C LEU A 540 222.40 -33.36 56.31
N ALA A 541 221.55 -32.67 57.07
CA ALA A 541 221.95 -31.50 57.85
C ALA A 541 223.00 -31.83 58.94
N LEU A 542 222.77 -32.87 59.75
CA LEU A 542 223.61 -33.18 60.91
C LEU A 542 224.95 -33.86 60.55
N LYS A 543 225.07 -34.48 59.37
CA LYS A 543 226.38 -34.96 58.86
C LYS A 543 227.31 -33.82 58.42
N LEU A 544 226.77 -32.62 58.19
CA LEU A 544 227.55 -31.47 57.71
C LEU A 544 228.24 -30.70 58.84
N GLU A 545 227.71 -30.77 60.07
CA GLU A 545 228.20 -30.03 61.24
C GLU A 545 229.58 -30.51 61.74
N VAL A 546 229.98 -31.74 61.37
CA VAL A 546 231.16 -32.43 61.92
C VAL A 546 232.48 -32.10 61.20
N SER A 547 232.45 -31.56 59.97
CA SER A 547 233.62 -31.65 59.07
C SER A 547 234.09 -30.38 58.34
N ILE A 548 233.50 -29.19 58.56
CA ILE A 548 234.04 -27.93 58.01
C ILE A 548 234.05 -26.79 59.04
N LYS A 549 234.98 -26.89 60.03
CA LYS A 549 235.80 -25.78 60.57
C LYS A 549 236.76 -26.22 61.69
N ARG A 550 237.72 -27.05 61.32
CA ARG A 550 239.11 -26.56 61.17
C ARG A 550 239.41 -26.58 59.67
N GLU A 551 240.12 -25.67 59.03
CA GLU A 551 240.49 -24.24 59.22
C GLU A 551 240.91 -23.81 57.77
N ASP A 552 241.21 -22.58 57.36
CA ASP A 552 241.69 -21.38 58.05
C ASP A 552 240.78 -20.14 57.76
N GLU A 553 241.31 -18.94 57.97
CA GLU A 553 240.55 -17.70 58.13
C GLU A 553 240.51 -16.81 56.79
N PHE A 554 239.70 -17.15 55.70
CA PHE A 554 238.96 -16.27 54.63
C PHE A 554 239.08 -16.34 53.01
N ARG A 555 237.96 -16.48 52.21
CA ARG A 555 237.49 -15.88 50.83
C ARG A 555 238.12 -16.24 49.39
N GLU A 556 237.66 -16.01 48.08
CA GLU A 556 236.40 -15.74 47.20
C GLU A 556 236.55 -15.65 45.57
N LYS A 557 235.52 -16.01 44.69
CA LYS A 557 235.07 -15.56 43.24
C LYS A 557 235.81 -15.90 41.84
N ASP A 558 235.41 -15.81 40.50
CA ASP A 558 234.19 -15.74 39.53
C ASP A 558 234.50 -15.89 37.92
N GLY A 559 233.57 -15.85 36.86
CA GLY A 559 233.75 -16.05 35.31
C GLY A 559 232.55 -15.67 34.27
N LEU A 560 232.35 -15.85 32.89
CA LEU A 560 232.94 -16.33 31.53
C LEU A 560 232.11 -15.99 30.14
N ARG A 561 232.45 -16.36 28.82
CA ARG A 561 231.74 -16.08 27.43
C ARG A 561 232.21 -16.92 26.11
N LEU A 562 231.90 -16.91 24.73
CA LEU A 562 231.15 -16.28 23.49
C LEU A 562 231.02 -17.29 22.20
N SER A 563 230.80 -17.23 20.80
CA SER A 563 230.63 -16.43 19.44
C SER A 563 230.26 -17.37 18.14
N THR A 564 230.10 -17.26 16.73
CA THR A 564 229.89 -16.35 15.46
C THR A 564 229.60 -17.11 14.01
N TRP A 565 229.41 -16.54 12.72
CA TRP A 565 228.89 -17.17 11.37
C TRP A 565 229.37 -16.68 9.86
N MET A 566 228.77 -17.06 8.64
CA MET A 566 229.29 -16.99 7.14
C MET A 566 228.32 -16.80 5.81
N LYS A 567 228.74 -16.88 4.46
CA LYS A 567 228.04 -16.47 3.09
C LYS A 567 228.43 -17.12 1.65
N ASP A 568 227.81 -16.74 0.46
CA ASP A 568 227.88 -17.38 -0.95
C ASP A 568 228.48 -16.67 -2.22
N GLU A 569 228.40 -15.34 -2.45
CA GLU A 569 228.90 -14.74 -3.71
C GLU A 569 230.42 -14.93 -3.91
N ASP A 570 231.17 -14.93 -2.81
CA ASP A 570 232.64 -14.81 -2.73
C ASP A 570 233.43 -16.03 -3.25
N VAL A 571 232.75 -17.07 -3.75
CA VAL A 571 233.32 -18.40 -4.03
C VAL A 571 233.27 -18.73 -5.54
N LYS A 572 234.43 -18.77 -6.21
CA LYS A 572 234.56 -19.14 -7.64
C LYS A 572 234.91 -20.62 -7.87
N ASP A 573 235.64 -21.23 -6.93
CA ASP A 573 236.04 -22.64 -6.97
C ASP A 573 235.32 -23.46 -5.91
N CYS A 574 235.14 -24.76 -6.15
CA CYS A 574 234.68 -25.64 -5.08
C CYS A 574 235.75 -25.71 -3.96
N CYS A 575 235.37 -25.32 -2.74
CA CYS A 575 236.28 -25.23 -1.58
C CYS A 575 237.15 -26.47 -1.36
N GLN A 576 236.61 -27.67 -1.62
CA GLN A 576 237.29 -28.95 -1.46
C GLN A 576 238.11 -29.40 -2.69
N CYS A 577 237.53 -29.47 -3.89
CA CYS A 577 238.19 -30.06 -5.07
C CYS A 577 238.85 -29.04 -6.03
N LYS A 578 238.81 -27.74 -5.73
CA LYS A 578 239.54 -26.64 -6.39
C LYS A 578 239.39 -26.47 -7.91
N LYS A 579 238.54 -27.26 -8.57
CA LYS A 579 238.03 -27.00 -9.92
C LYS A 579 236.99 -25.88 -9.85
N GLU A 580 237.03 -24.95 -10.81
CA GLU A 580 236.06 -23.86 -10.97
C GLU A 580 234.60 -24.36 -11.02
N PHE A 581 233.68 -23.46 -10.67
CA PHE A 581 232.27 -23.59 -10.99
C PHE A 581 231.96 -23.03 -12.39
N SER A 582 230.98 -23.61 -13.08
CA SER A 582 230.60 -23.25 -14.45
C SER A 582 229.12 -23.55 -14.69
N SER A 583 228.57 -23.23 -15.86
CA SER A 583 227.14 -23.42 -16.16
C SER A 583 226.63 -24.86 -16.00
N LEU A 584 227.52 -25.86 -16.06
CA LEU A 584 227.25 -27.28 -15.84
C LEU A 584 227.62 -27.78 -14.42
N ARG A 585 227.99 -26.88 -13.49
CA ARG A 585 228.59 -27.24 -12.19
C ARG A 585 228.20 -26.25 -11.10
N ARG A 586 227.24 -26.62 -10.25
CA ARG A 586 226.53 -25.72 -9.30
C ARG A 586 227.10 -25.76 -7.87
N LYS A 587 226.76 -24.73 -7.06
CA LYS A 587 227.18 -24.52 -5.66
C LYS A 587 226.13 -25.02 -4.65
N HIS A 588 226.56 -25.47 -3.45
CA HIS A 588 225.68 -25.96 -2.38
C HIS A 588 226.24 -25.69 -0.95
N HIS A 589 225.40 -25.29 0.02
CA HIS A 589 225.80 -24.98 1.41
C HIS A 589 225.59 -26.10 2.44
N CYS A 590 226.54 -26.28 3.36
CA CYS A 590 226.44 -27.13 4.55
C CYS A 590 225.64 -26.48 5.70
N ARG A 591 224.76 -27.26 6.37
CA ARG A 591 223.83 -26.76 7.40
C ARG A 591 224.36 -26.74 8.85
N ASN A 592 225.56 -27.25 9.12
CA ASN A 592 226.19 -27.18 10.45
C ASN A 592 227.24 -26.05 10.58
N CYS A 593 227.91 -25.69 9.49
CA CYS A 593 229.04 -24.75 9.49
C CYS A 593 229.00 -23.67 8.39
N GLY A 594 227.99 -23.68 7.50
CA GLY A 594 227.70 -22.55 6.61
C GLY A 594 228.57 -22.40 5.35
N GLN A 595 229.48 -23.32 5.03
CA GLN A 595 230.38 -23.24 3.86
C GLN A 595 229.88 -23.99 2.61
N ILE A 596 230.54 -23.75 1.46
CA ILE A 596 230.05 -24.08 0.10
C ILE A 596 230.90 -25.09 -0.68
N PHE A 597 230.23 -25.99 -1.40
CA PHE A 597 230.81 -27.14 -2.09
C PHE A 597 230.09 -27.43 -3.43
N CYS A 598 230.65 -28.30 -4.26
CA CYS A 598 229.95 -28.88 -5.43
C CYS A 598 229.20 -30.15 -5.04
N GLU A 599 228.23 -30.56 -5.88
CA GLU A 599 227.36 -31.73 -5.67
C GLU A 599 228.11 -33.01 -5.24
N THR A 600 229.20 -33.37 -5.92
CA THR A 600 230.03 -34.56 -5.61
C THR A 600 230.75 -34.51 -4.25
N CYS A 601 230.70 -33.37 -3.54
CA CYS A 601 231.33 -33.16 -2.22
C CYS A 601 230.31 -32.83 -1.11
N ALA A 602 229.00 -32.82 -1.40
CA ALA A 602 227.95 -32.34 -0.50
C ALA A 602 226.87 -33.39 -0.18
N GLY A 603 227.18 -34.69 -0.31
CA GLY A 603 226.21 -35.77 -0.42
C GLY A 603 225.51 -36.27 0.86
N THR A 604 225.85 -35.77 2.05
CA THR A 604 225.42 -36.38 3.34
C THR A 604 224.57 -35.43 4.19
N LYS A 605 223.57 -35.95 4.90
CA LYS A 605 222.58 -35.19 5.70
C LYS A 605 222.42 -35.76 7.11
N LEU A 606 222.05 -34.90 8.06
CA LEU A 606 221.61 -35.24 9.43
C LEU A 606 220.46 -34.31 9.83
N PRO A 607 219.53 -34.75 10.71
CA PRO A 607 218.53 -33.87 11.30
C PRO A 607 219.09 -33.15 12.53
N LEU A 608 218.65 -31.91 12.76
CA LEU A 608 218.72 -31.28 14.07
C LEU A 608 217.29 -30.97 14.54
N PRO A 609 216.85 -31.54 15.68
CA PRO A 609 215.58 -31.19 16.30
C PRO A 609 215.76 -29.97 17.23
N SER A 610 214.65 -29.50 17.81
CA SER A 610 214.65 -28.84 19.13
C SER A 610 215.31 -27.43 19.12
N SER A 611 215.32 -26.60 20.18
CA SER A 611 214.51 -26.42 21.41
C SER A 611 215.25 -25.41 22.32
N ASN A 612 214.88 -25.35 23.60
CA ASN A 612 215.77 -24.96 24.70
C ASN A 612 216.30 -23.52 24.60
N LYS A 613 215.31 -22.64 24.42
CA LYS A 613 215.39 -21.26 23.94
C LYS A 613 215.73 -21.20 22.43
N PRO A 614 214.87 -20.57 21.59
CA PRO A 614 213.50 -20.12 21.86
C PRO A 614 212.47 -21.26 21.86
#